data_AF-A0A929VIW5-F1
#
_entry.id   AF-A0A929VIW5-F1
#
_cell.length_a   1.000
_cell.length_b   1.000
_cell.length_c   1.000
_cell.angle_alpha   90.00
_cell.angle_beta   90.00
_cell.angle_gamma   90.00
#
_symmetry.space_group_name_H-M   'P 1'
#
loop_
_entity.id
_entity.type
_entity.pdbx_description
1 polymer ?
#
loop_
_entity_poly.entity_id
_entity_poly.type
_entity_poly.pdbx_seq_one_letter_code
_entity_poly.pdbx_strand_id
1 'polypeptide(L)'
;MDAQKRSGIKKILEEFYNVKKSEIVKDIKDGFSDKIVDRKDILKDKLCAFYKKHENEYTHKYSEVSEFVISKYTGTKADECEEDKNGSEEIDFLIEAIENFKIQDSHIKTNIDKLVDHLRLEQSRLDYLDKKNEFVSNEAKKEIKKLEEKSEVFNEEIKNNKFDVIALTTLVFTAFTLISSNVSILAGLINAESVNLWNIILTICVVNLVIILSVFLIYTIIRKIHGDIGSKTLYITSGVIASVFLILILISLRNLL
;
A
#
# COMPACT_ATOMS: atom_id res chain seq x y z
N MET A 1 -1.49 2.72 46.50
CA MET A 1 -0.04 2.51 46.68
C MET A 1 0.67 3.29 45.56
N ASP A 2 1.22 4.45 45.94
CA ASP A 2 1.51 5.59 45.07
C ASP A 2 2.40 5.32 43.86
N ALA A 3 2.01 5.90 42.73
CA ALA A 3 2.82 6.03 41.53
C ALA A 3 4.19 6.72 41.79
N GLN A 4 4.31 7.48 42.89
CA GLN A 4 5.54 8.12 43.34
C GLN A 4 6.63 7.15 43.82
N LYS A 5 6.29 5.90 44.19
CA LYS A 5 7.27 4.86 44.59
C LYS A 5 7.72 3.96 43.42
N ARG A 6 7.19 4.14 42.20
CA ARG A 6 7.44 3.28 41.02
C ARG A 6 8.56 3.79 40.08
N SER A 7 9.33 4.79 40.50
CA SER A 7 10.18 5.58 39.60
C SER A 7 11.69 5.45 39.83
N GLY A 8 12.14 4.69 40.83
CA GLY A 8 13.53 4.78 41.34
C GLY A 8 14.61 4.26 40.38
N ILE A 9 14.53 2.98 40.02
CA ILE A 9 15.52 2.32 39.15
C ILE A 9 15.45 2.93 37.75
N LYS A 10 14.23 3.07 37.20
CA LYS A 10 13.99 3.74 35.91
C LYS A 10 14.67 5.10 35.84
N LYS A 11 14.49 5.95 36.85
CA LYS A 11 15.12 7.29 36.88
C LYS A 11 16.65 7.22 36.95
N ILE A 12 17.22 6.28 37.71
CA ILE A 12 18.68 6.10 37.77
C ILE A 12 19.23 5.68 36.40
N LEU A 13 18.57 4.75 35.71
CA LEU A 13 18.93 4.29 34.37
C LEU A 13 18.73 5.39 33.32
N GLU A 14 17.63 6.15 33.39
CA GLU A 14 17.37 7.32 32.54
C GLU A 14 18.40 8.43 32.73
N GLU A 15 18.80 8.73 33.96
CA GLU A 15 19.82 9.72 34.25
C GLU A 15 21.18 9.28 33.70
N PHE A 16 21.56 8.01 33.86
CA PHE A 16 22.77 7.48 33.26
C PHE A 16 22.75 7.57 31.72
N TYR A 17 21.59 7.27 31.12
CA TYR A 17 21.44 7.25 29.67
C TYR A 17 21.33 8.66 29.05
N ASN A 18 20.59 9.59 29.66
CA ASN A 18 20.33 10.94 29.12
C ASN A 18 21.55 11.88 29.19
N VAL A 19 22.62 11.50 29.90
CA VAL A 19 23.92 12.22 29.89
C VAL A 19 24.61 12.11 28.50
N LYS A 20 24.06 11.34 27.54
CA LYS A 20 24.62 11.17 26.19
C LYS A 20 24.50 12.34 25.21
N LYS A 21 23.88 13.50 25.51
CA LYS A 21 23.73 14.56 24.46
C LYS A 21 24.30 15.95 24.78
N SER A 22 24.31 16.43 26.03
CA SER A 22 24.69 17.82 26.33
C SER A 22 26.16 18.03 26.75
N GLU A 23 26.82 17.03 27.34
CA GLU A 23 28.18 17.20 27.88
C GLU A 23 29.31 16.75 26.93
N ILE A 24 29.02 15.79 26.04
CA ILE A 24 30.01 15.30 25.05
C ILE A 24 30.41 16.41 24.06
N VAL A 25 29.49 17.32 23.71
CA VAL A 25 29.77 18.40 22.73
C VAL A 25 30.61 19.54 23.33
N LYS A 26 30.62 19.71 24.66
CA LYS A 26 31.50 20.70 25.31
C LYS A 26 32.88 20.13 25.61
N ASP A 27 32.96 18.89 26.08
CA ASP A 27 34.23 18.32 26.56
C ASP A 27 35.19 17.85 25.44
N ILE A 28 34.73 17.65 24.21
CA ILE A 28 35.61 17.33 23.06
C ILE A 28 36.49 18.53 22.65
N LYS A 29 36.11 19.78 22.98
CA LYS A 29 36.95 20.95 22.68
C LYS A 29 38.14 21.13 23.62
N ASP A 30 38.11 20.55 24.81
CA ASP A 30 39.07 20.87 25.89
C ASP A 30 40.03 19.72 26.26
N GLY A 31 40.10 18.64 25.47
CA GLY A 31 41.28 17.76 25.47
C GLY A 31 41.56 16.94 26.74
N PHE A 32 40.55 16.57 27.52
CA PHE A 32 40.72 15.69 28.70
C PHE A 32 40.14 14.28 28.45
N SER A 33 41.02 13.28 28.29
CA SER A 33 40.64 11.86 28.26
C SER A 33 40.35 11.25 29.64
N ASP A 34 40.52 12.03 30.72
CA ASP A 34 40.42 11.56 32.10
C ASP A 34 38.97 11.54 32.66
N LYS A 35 37.98 12.06 31.92
CA LYS A 35 36.57 12.16 32.36
C LYS A 35 35.68 10.93 32.08
N ILE A 36 36.24 9.86 31.50
CA ILE A 36 35.52 8.58 31.38
C ILE A 36 35.39 7.89 32.76
N VAL A 37 36.31 8.20 33.68
CA VAL A 37 36.07 8.16 35.14
C VAL A 37 35.18 9.38 35.43
N ASP A 38 33.86 9.27 35.56
CA ASP A 38 33.20 8.70 36.75
C ASP A 38 31.75 8.28 36.42
N ARG A 39 31.37 8.03 35.16
CA ARG A 39 29.95 7.71 34.82
C ARG A 39 29.51 6.37 35.37
N LYS A 40 30.39 5.36 35.21
CA LYS A 40 30.22 4.03 35.77
C LYS A 40 30.19 4.10 37.30
N ASP A 41 31.06 4.92 37.89
CA ASP A 41 31.12 5.10 39.35
C ASP A 41 29.92 5.87 39.91
N ILE A 42 29.41 6.91 39.23
CA ILE A 42 28.16 7.60 39.60
C ILE A 42 26.96 6.65 39.51
N LEU A 43 26.88 5.83 38.47
CA LEU A 43 25.82 4.81 38.33
C LEU A 43 25.93 3.78 39.46
N LYS A 44 27.14 3.29 39.72
CA LYS A 44 27.44 2.38 40.83
C LYS A 44 27.02 2.97 42.16
N ASP A 45 27.40 4.21 42.45
CA ASP A 45 27.10 4.90 43.71
C ASP A 45 25.60 5.12 43.89
N LYS A 46 24.90 5.52 42.81
CA LYS A 46 23.44 5.68 42.83
C LYS A 46 22.73 4.34 43.04
N LEU A 47 23.15 3.28 42.36
CA LEU A 47 22.59 1.93 42.54
C LEU A 47 22.89 1.39 43.94
N CYS A 48 24.12 1.54 44.43
CA CYS A 48 24.50 1.14 45.78
C CYS A 48 23.70 1.90 46.84
N ALA A 49 23.58 3.23 46.71
CA ALA A 49 22.78 4.06 47.61
C ALA A 49 21.30 3.67 47.57
N PHE A 50 20.79 3.36 46.38
CA PHE A 50 19.41 2.92 46.18
C PHE A 50 19.14 1.58 46.87
N TYR A 51 19.99 0.57 46.63
CA TYR A 51 19.82 -0.75 47.24
C TYR A 51 20.08 -0.76 48.74
N LYS A 52 20.99 0.09 49.26
CA LYS A 52 21.14 0.31 50.72
C LYS A 52 19.89 0.92 51.35
N LYS A 53 19.25 1.87 50.67
CA LYS A 53 18.05 2.55 51.18
C LYS A 53 16.81 1.65 51.20
N HIS A 54 16.78 0.63 50.33
CA HIS A 54 15.62 -0.25 50.11
C HIS A 54 15.95 -1.73 50.34
N GLU A 55 16.80 -2.02 51.34
CA GLU A 55 17.41 -3.32 51.62
C GLU A 55 16.41 -4.50 51.68
N ASN A 56 15.14 -4.26 52.03
CA ASN A 56 14.13 -5.32 52.14
C ASN A 56 12.92 -5.19 51.19
N GLU A 57 12.92 -4.25 50.24
CA GLU A 57 11.73 -3.90 49.44
C GLU A 57 11.82 -4.28 47.95
N TYR A 58 12.99 -4.70 47.45
CA TYR A 58 13.21 -4.96 46.03
C TYR A 58 13.23 -6.44 45.67
N THR A 59 12.07 -7.09 45.79
CA THR A 59 11.93 -8.49 45.41
C THR A 59 11.46 -8.68 43.97
N HIS A 60 10.66 -7.79 43.37
CA HIS A 60 10.09 -8.02 42.02
C HIS A 60 9.64 -6.74 41.29
N LYS A 61 10.51 -6.11 40.49
CA LYS A 61 10.09 -4.97 39.64
C LYS A 61 10.59 -5.03 38.19
N TYR A 62 10.45 -6.18 37.55
CA TYR A 62 10.61 -6.35 36.09
C TYR A 62 9.93 -5.23 35.30
N SER A 63 8.72 -4.83 35.70
CA SER A 63 7.93 -3.80 35.00
C SER A 63 8.64 -2.46 34.83
N GLU A 64 9.45 -2.02 35.81
CA GLU A 64 10.15 -0.73 35.71
C GLU A 64 11.31 -0.79 34.70
N VAL A 65 12.02 -1.92 34.69
CA VAL A 65 13.10 -2.19 33.74
C VAL A 65 12.52 -2.33 32.33
N SER A 66 11.47 -3.12 32.17
CA SER A 66 10.77 -3.29 30.91
C SER A 66 10.23 -1.97 30.35
N GLU A 67 9.61 -1.12 31.19
CA GLU A 67 9.09 0.18 30.76
C GLU A 67 10.20 1.12 30.28
N PHE A 68 11.32 1.18 31.02
CA PHE A 68 12.48 1.96 30.61
C PHE A 68 13.03 1.49 29.25
N VAL A 69 13.27 0.19 29.12
CA VAL A 69 13.83 -0.43 27.92
C VAL A 69 12.91 -0.21 26.71
N ILE A 70 11.61 -0.47 26.86
CA ILE A 70 10.63 -0.25 25.79
C ILE A 70 10.60 1.22 25.37
N SER A 71 10.63 2.16 26.31
CA SER A 71 10.60 3.60 25.99
C SER A 71 11.80 4.10 25.17
N LYS A 72 12.92 3.36 25.21
CA LYS A 72 14.13 3.60 24.43
C LYS A 72 14.08 2.88 23.09
N TYR A 73 13.66 1.62 23.08
CA TYR A 73 13.48 0.82 21.87
C TYR A 73 12.43 1.44 20.93
N THR A 74 11.29 1.93 21.43
CA THR A 74 10.22 2.47 20.59
C THR A 74 10.43 3.93 20.16
N GLY A 75 11.50 4.59 20.61
CA GLY A 75 11.68 6.04 20.45
C GLY A 75 10.66 6.83 21.28
N THR A 76 11.11 7.77 22.10
CA THR A 76 10.21 8.51 23.02
C THR A 76 9.40 9.62 22.33
N LYS A 77 9.31 9.64 21.00
CA LYS A 77 8.47 10.56 20.23
C LYS A 77 8.03 9.89 18.93
N ALA A 78 6.72 9.93 18.66
CA ALA A 78 6.11 9.44 17.42
C ALA A 78 6.62 10.14 16.14
N ASP A 79 7.42 11.19 16.27
CA ASP A 79 7.92 12.03 15.16
C ASP A 79 9.39 11.73 14.79
N GLU A 80 10.09 10.86 15.53
CA GLU A 80 11.49 10.48 15.27
C GLU A 80 11.62 8.94 15.24
N CYS A 81 10.82 8.29 14.39
CA CYS A 81 11.06 6.91 13.98
C CYS A 81 12.29 6.88 13.06
N GLU A 82 13.47 7.05 13.63
CA GLU A 82 14.72 6.64 12.98
C GLU A 82 14.72 5.12 12.94
N GLU A 83 14.85 4.55 11.74
CA GLU A 83 14.81 3.11 11.43
C GLU A 83 15.88 2.25 12.14
N ASP A 84 16.74 2.85 12.97
CA ASP A 84 18.01 2.28 13.42
C ASP A 84 18.21 2.24 14.95
N LYS A 85 17.17 2.37 15.78
CA LYS A 85 17.36 2.30 17.25
C LYS A 85 17.35 0.86 17.76
N ASN A 86 18.55 0.27 17.72
CA ASN A 86 18.87 -1.07 18.19
C ASN A 86 18.83 -1.13 19.73
N GLY A 87 17.63 -1.14 20.34
CA GLY A 87 17.47 -1.14 21.80
C GLY A 87 18.15 -2.34 22.50
N SER A 88 18.46 -3.41 21.78
CA SER A 88 19.28 -4.55 22.26
C SER A 88 20.73 -4.14 22.58
N GLU A 89 21.38 -3.35 21.71
CA GLU A 89 22.76 -2.87 21.92
C GLU A 89 22.89 -1.93 23.13
N GLU A 90 21.83 -1.20 23.45
CA GLU A 90 21.80 -0.28 24.58
C GLU A 90 21.66 -1.00 25.92
N ILE A 91 20.93 -2.13 25.92
CA ILE A 91 20.83 -3.01 27.09
C ILE A 91 22.18 -3.71 27.32
N ASP A 92 22.84 -4.17 26.26
CA ASP A 92 24.19 -4.75 26.34
C ASP A 92 25.18 -3.80 27.01
N PHE A 93 25.18 -2.53 26.59
CA PHE A 93 26.03 -1.51 27.20
C PHE A 93 25.74 -1.31 28.70
N LEU A 94 24.47 -1.34 29.10
CA LEU A 94 24.07 -1.21 30.50
C LEU A 94 24.49 -2.43 31.34
N ILE A 95 24.29 -3.63 30.81
CA ILE A 95 24.73 -4.88 31.45
C ILE A 95 26.24 -4.83 31.66
N GLU A 96 27.01 -4.52 30.61
CA GLU A 96 28.47 -4.44 30.68
C GLU A 96 28.93 -3.37 31.69
N ALA A 97 28.26 -2.20 31.72
CA ALA A 97 28.58 -1.15 32.68
C ALA A 97 28.36 -1.60 34.14
N ILE A 98 27.25 -2.33 34.40
CA ILE A 98 26.88 -2.80 35.73
C ILE A 98 27.78 -3.95 36.20
N GLU A 99 28.11 -4.91 35.33
CA GLU A 99 28.96 -6.06 35.65
C GLU A 99 30.40 -5.66 36.00
N ASN A 100 30.87 -4.54 35.46
CA ASN A 100 32.19 -3.99 35.76
C ASN A 100 32.30 -3.41 37.20
N PHE A 101 31.20 -3.35 37.97
CA PHE A 101 31.25 -2.82 39.33
C PHE A 101 31.88 -3.80 40.32
N LYS A 102 33.00 -3.38 40.93
CA LYS A 102 33.55 -4.07 42.12
C LYS A 102 32.74 -3.69 43.36
N ILE A 103 31.81 -4.57 43.75
CA ILE A 103 30.92 -4.40 44.91
C ILE A 103 31.32 -5.39 46.00
N GLN A 104 31.71 -4.85 47.16
CA GLN A 104 32.15 -5.66 48.30
C GLN A 104 30.99 -6.15 49.18
N ASP A 105 29.87 -5.43 49.17
CA ASP A 105 28.66 -5.78 49.93
C ASP A 105 27.88 -6.90 49.23
N SER A 106 27.75 -8.05 49.89
CA SER A 106 27.12 -9.25 49.33
C SER A 106 25.63 -9.09 49.06
N HIS A 107 24.93 -8.28 49.86
CA HIS A 107 23.50 -8.06 49.72
C HIS A 107 23.21 -7.14 48.52
N ILE A 108 23.99 -6.06 48.38
CA ILE A 108 23.90 -5.16 47.23
C ILE A 108 24.27 -5.90 45.94
N LYS A 109 25.34 -6.71 45.97
CA LYS A 109 25.75 -7.53 44.84
C LYS A 109 24.62 -8.44 44.35
N THR A 110 23.96 -9.15 45.27
CA THR A 110 22.83 -10.03 44.93
C THR A 110 21.69 -9.29 44.24
N ASN A 111 21.38 -8.06 44.65
CA ASN A 111 20.32 -7.25 44.03
C ASN A 111 20.71 -6.69 42.67
N ILE A 112 22.00 -6.42 42.46
CA ILE A 112 22.53 -6.00 41.15
C ILE A 112 22.57 -7.18 40.19
N ASP A 113 22.96 -8.37 40.64
CA ASP A 113 22.90 -9.59 39.83
C ASP A 113 21.46 -9.85 39.34
N LYS A 114 20.46 -9.67 40.22
CA LYS A 114 19.03 -9.74 39.83
C LYS A 114 18.63 -8.68 38.79
N LEU A 115 19.16 -7.45 38.89
CA LEU A 115 18.90 -6.40 37.91
C LEU A 115 19.47 -6.77 36.54
N VAL A 116 20.68 -7.32 36.51
CA VAL A 116 21.32 -7.82 35.27
C VAL A 116 20.48 -8.94 34.66
N ASP A 117 20.00 -9.90 35.46
CA ASP A 117 19.12 -10.96 34.97
C ASP A 117 17.82 -10.41 34.38
N HIS A 118 17.22 -9.38 35.01
CA HIS A 118 16.03 -8.71 34.46
C HIS A 118 16.31 -8.01 33.12
N LEU A 119 17.46 -7.35 32.99
CA LEU A 119 17.87 -6.70 31.73
C LEU A 119 18.07 -7.74 30.61
N ARG A 120 18.74 -8.86 30.89
CA ARG A 120 18.94 -9.96 29.93
C ARG A 120 17.61 -10.59 29.46
N LEU A 121 16.65 -10.73 30.37
CA LEU A 121 15.32 -11.23 30.02
C LEU A 121 14.57 -10.25 29.11
N GLU A 122 14.70 -8.95 29.35
CA GLU A 122 14.07 -7.94 28.49
C GLU A 122 14.75 -7.86 27.12
N GLN A 123 16.07 -8.00 27.05
CA GLN A 123 16.81 -8.12 25.80
C GLN A 123 16.32 -9.31 24.96
N SER A 124 16.24 -10.49 25.59
CA SER A 124 15.71 -11.70 24.93
C SER A 124 14.28 -11.51 24.41
N ARG A 125 13.46 -10.73 25.14
CA ARG A 125 12.10 -10.40 24.73
C ARG A 125 12.08 -9.47 23.52
N LEU A 126 12.94 -8.45 23.47
CA LEU A 126 13.06 -7.57 22.31
C LEU A 126 13.51 -8.34 21.07
N ASP A 127 14.55 -9.17 21.18
CA ASP A 127 15.04 -9.98 20.06
C ASP A 127 13.95 -10.92 19.49
N TYR A 128 13.08 -11.45 20.36
CA TYR A 128 11.92 -12.24 19.94
C TYR A 128 10.87 -11.39 19.21
N LEU A 129 10.60 -10.18 19.69
CA LEU A 129 9.65 -9.26 19.04
C LEU A 129 10.16 -8.82 17.66
N ASP A 130 11.47 -8.57 17.51
CA ASP A 130 12.09 -8.23 16.23
C ASP A 130 11.90 -9.33 15.20
N LYS A 131 12.27 -10.56 15.55
CA LYS A 131 12.08 -11.73 14.68
C LYS A 131 10.63 -11.94 14.32
N LYS A 132 9.71 -11.74 15.26
CA LYS A 132 8.27 -11.84 15.01
C LYS A 132 7.78 -10.75 14.07
N ASN A 133 8.21 -9.51 14.26
CA ASN A 133 7.85 -8.38 13.40
C ASN A 133 8.40 -8.56 11.98
N GLU A 134 9.62 -9.06 11.85
CA GLU A 134 10.22 -9.40 10.55
C GLU A 134 9.41 -10.49 9.84
N PHE A 135 9.02 -11.55 10.55
CA PHE A 135 8.17 -12.60 10.00
C PHE A 135 6.82 -12.06 9.52
N VAL A 136 6.13 -11.28 10.36
CA VAL A 136 4.82 -10.68 10.03
C VAL A 136 4.94 -9.70 8.85
N SER A 137 5.99 -8.89 8.82
CA SER A 137 6.26 -7.95 7.71
C SER A 137 6.49 -8.69 6.38
N ASN A 138 7.24 -9.79 6.41
CA ASN A 138 7.48 -10.62 5.23
C ASN A 138 6.22 -11.35 4.75
N GLU A 139 5.38 -11.81 5.68
CA GLU A 139 4.09 -12.43 5.35
C GLU A 139 3.12 -11.41 4.74
N ALA A 140 3.00 -10.22 5.35
CA ALA A 140 2.21 -9.12 4.82
C ALA A 140 2.67 -8.69 3.41
N LYS A 141 3.99 -8.58 3.17
CA LYS A 141 4.53 -8.29 1.83
C LYS A 141 4.14 -9.35 0.79
N LYS A 142 4.14 -10.64 1.16
CA LYS A 142 3.70 -11.72 0.26
C LYS A 142 2.21 -11.63 -0.04
N GLU A 143 1.38 -11.29 0.94
CA GLU A 143 -0.07 -11.12 0.72
C GLU A 143 -0.38 -9.89 -0.14
N ILE A 144 0.30 -8.77 0.09
CA ILE A 144 0.18 -7.56 -0.73
C ILE A 144 0.51 -7.88 -2.19
N LYS A 145 1.62 -8.57 -2.43
CA LYS A 145 2.00 -8.96 -3.79
C LYS A 145 0.95 -9.84 -4.47
N LYS A 146 0.35 -10.79 -3.76
CA LYS A 146 -0.75 -11.62 -4.29
C LYS A 146 -2.01 -10.80 -4.60
N LEU A 147 -2.30 -9.78 -3.79
CA LEU A 147 -3.43 -8.87 -4.01
C LEU A 147 -3.19 -7.97 -5.22
N GLU A 148 -1.97 -7.47 -5.40
CA GLU A 148 -1.56 -6.70 -6.58
C GLU A 148 -1.69 -7.53 -7.86
N GLU A 149 -1.15 -8.75 -7.88
CA GLU A 149 -1.27 -9.68 -9.02
C GLU A 149 -2.75 -9.96 -9.36
N LYS A 150 -3.60 -10.20 -8.35
CA LYS A 150 -5.06 -10.37 -8.56
C LYS A 150 -5.72 -9.10 -9.09
N SER A 151 -5.30 -7.93 -8.62
CA SER A 151 -5.86 -6.65 -9.06
C SER A 151 -5.49 -6.36 -10.51
N GLU A 152 -4.29 -6.73 -10.96
CA GLU A 152 -3.89 -6.60 -12.36
C GLU A 152 -4.72 -7.49 -13.26
N VAL A 153 -4.88 -8.77 -12.92
CA VAL A 153 -5.74 -9.71 -13.65
C VAL A 153 -7.18 -9.20 -13.74
N PHE A 154 -7.74 -8.73 -12.63
CA PHE A 154 -9.10 -8.20 -12.60
C PHE A 154 -9.25 -6.91 -13.44
N ASN A 155 -8.23 -6.05 -13.46
CA ASN A 155 -8.23 -4.86 -14.32
C ASN A 155 -8.19 -5.22 -15.81
N GLU A 156 -7.42 -6.25 -16.20
CA GLU A 156 -7.43 -6.75 -17.58
C GLU A 156 -8.79 -7.36 -17.96
N GLU A 157 -9.39 -8.17 -17.08
CA GLU A 157 -10.74 -8.72 -17.28
C GLU A 157 -11.80 -7.61 -17.43
N ILE A 158 -11.76 -6.57 -16.59
CA ILE A 158 -12.65 -5.41 -16.71
C ILE A 158 -12.46 -4.70 -18.06
N LYS A 159 -11.20 -4.51 -18.48
CA LYS A 159 -10.90 -3.84 -19.75
C LYS A 159 -11.49 -4.62 -20.93
N ASN A 160 -11.31 -5.94 -20.94
CA ASN A 160 -11.87 -6.81 -21.98
C ASN A 160 -13.40 -6.79 -21.96
N ASN A 161 -14.01 -6.96 -20.78
CA ASN A 161 -15.47 -6.95 -20.64
C ASN A 161 -16.09 -5.59 -21.05
N LYS A 162 -15.41 -4.47 -20.82
CA LYS A 162 -15.87 -3.15 -21.30
C LYS A 162 -15.97 -3.11 -22.83
N PHE A 163 -14.99 -3.68 -23.54
CA PHE A 163 -15.03 -3.74 -25.00
C PHE A 163 -16.17 -4.64 -25.50
N ASP A 164 -16.40 -5.78 -24.86
CA ASP A 164 -17.51 -6.68 -25.21
C ASP A 164 -18.87 -6.03 -25.00
N VAL A 165 -19.05 -5.30 -23.89
CA VAL A 165 -20.30 -4.55 -23.62
C VAL A 165 -20.52 -3.45 -24.66
N ILE A 166 -19.47 -2.71 -25.04
CA ILE A 166 -19.56 -1.67 -26.09
C ILE A 166 -19.93 -2.30 -27.43
N ALA A 167 -19.31 -3.43 -27.79
CA ALA A 167 -19.59 -4.14 -29.03
C ALA A 167 -21.04 -4.65 -29.07
N LEU A 168 -21.50 -5.31 -27.99
CA LEU A 168 -22.87 -5.79 -27.86
C LEU A 168 -23.88 -4.64 -27.94
N THR A 169 -23.65 -3.56 -27.20
CA THR A 169 -24.55 -2.39 -27.20
C THR A 169 -24.63 -1.76 -28.58
N THR A 170 -23.50 -1.63 -29.27
CA THR A 170 -23.45 -1.08 -30.63
C THR A 170 -24.19 -1.97 -31.63
N LEU A 171 -24.05 -3.29 -31.52
CA LEU A 171 -24.75 -4.26 -32.37
C LEU A 171 -26.26 -4.18 -32.16
N VAL A 172 -26.71 -4.20 -30.90
CA VAL A 172 -28.12 -4.10 -30.54
C VAL A 172 -28.71 -2.77 -31.03
N PHE A 173 -28.03 -1.66 -30.77
CA PHE A 173 -28.46 -0.33 -31.22
C PHE A 173 -28.57 -0.22 -32.76
N THR A 174 -27.60 -0.80 -33.48
CA THR A 174 -27.61 -0.79 -34.95
C THR A 174 -28.78 -1.62 -35.50
N ALA A 175 -29.03 -2.80 -34.94
CA ALA A 175 -30.16 -3.65 -35.34
C ALA A 175 -31.51 -2.94 -35.12
N PHE A 176 -31.72 -2.33 -33.95
CA PHE A 176 -32.94 -1.57 -33.66
C PHE A 176 -33.09 -0.33 -34.56
N THR A 177 -32.00 0.37 -34.86
CA THR A 177 -32.03 1.54 -35.77
C THR A 177 -32.43 1.13 -37.19
N LEU A 178 -31.89 0.01 -37.70
CA LEU A 178 -32.26 -0.52 -39.01
C LEU A 178 -33.73 -0.95 -39.05
N ILE A 179 -34.22 -1.64 -38.03
CA ILE A 179 -35.65 -2.05 -37.98
C ILE A 179 -36.55 -0.80 -37.89
N SER A 180 -36.25 0.12 -36.98
CA SER A 180 -37.07 1.31 -36.72
C SER A 180 -37.13 2.26 -37.93
N SER A 181 -36.00 2.49 -38.59
CA SER A 181 -35.94 3.32 -39.81
C SER A 181 -36.77 2.70 -40.94
N ASN A 182 -36.66 1.40 -41.17
CA ASN A 182 -37.44 0.72 -42.20
C ASN A 182 -38.96 0.73 -41.89
N VAL A 183 -39.35 0.55 -40.62
CA VAL A 183 -40.77 0.67 -40.21
C VAL A 183 -41.29 2.09 -40.45
N SER A 184 -40.49 3.11 -40.14
CA SER A 184 -40.85 4.51 -40.34
C SER A 184 -40.97 4.88 -41.82
N ILE A 185 -40.06 4.39 -42.66
CA ILE A 185 -40.13 4.55 -44.13
C ILE A 185 -41.39 3.90 -44.68
N LEU A 186 -41.68 2.65 -44.28
CA LEU A 186 -42.89 1.95 -44.72
C LEU A 186 -44.17 2.67 -44.28
N ALA A 187 -44.22 3.13 -43.03
CA ALA A 187 -45.36 3.89 -42.52
C ALA A 187 -45.56 5.22 -43.27
N GLY A 188 -44.49 5.92 -43.62
CA GLY A 188 -44.55 7.15 -44.42
C GLY A 188 -45.01 6.91 -45.86
N LEU A 189 -44.55 5.82 -46.48
CA LEU A 189 -44.86 5.50 -47.88
C LEU A 189 -46.26 4.92 -48.08
N ILE A 190 -46.81 4.20 -47.09
CA ILE A 190 -48.22 3.74 -47.13
C ILE A 190 -49.20 4.93 -47.18
N ASN A 191 -48.84 6.05 -46.57
CA ASN A 191 -49.68 7.26 -46.53
C ASN A 191 -49.47 8.18 -47.75
N ALA A 192 -48.53 7.87 -48.64
CA ALA A 192 -48.27 8.65 -49.84
C ALA A 192 -49.04 8.07 -51.04
N GLU A 193 -49.93 8.87 -51.65
CA GLU A 193 -50.64 8.44 -52.86
C GLU A 193 -49.66 8.24 -54.02
N SER A 194 -49.78 7.10 -54.73
CA SER A 194 -49.07 6.74 -55.97
C SER A 194 -47.56 6.46 -55.91
N VAL A 195 -47.07 5.81 -54.85
CA VAL A 195 -45.66 5.35 -54.81
C VAL A 195 -45.47 3.99 -55.51
N ASN A 196 -44.60 3.94 -56.52
CA ASN A 196 -44.17 2.70 -57.18
C ASN A 196 -43.31 1.83 -56.23
N LEU A 197 -43.49 0.51 -56.23
CA LEU A 197 -42.73 -0.46 -55.44
C LEU A 197 -41.20 -0.30 -55.60
N TRP A 198 -40.73 0.07 -56.80
CA TRP A 198 -39.30 0.34 -57.04
C TRP A 198 -38.78 1.58 -56.29
N ASN A 199 -39.62 2.61 -56.09
CA ASN A 199 -39.26 3.77 -55.26
C ASN A 199 -39.14 3.39 -53.79
N ILE A 200 -39.98 2.46 -53.32
CA ILE A 200 -39.91 1.93 -51.94
C ILE A 200 -38.60 1.18 -51.73
N ILE A 201 -38.27 0.25 -52.64
CA ILE A 201 -37.02 -0.52 -52.57
C ILE A 201 -35.79 0.40 -52.63
N LEU A 202 -35.80 1.38 -53.53
CA LEU A 202 -34.71 2.35 -53.67
C LEU A 202 -34.51 3.16 -52.38
N THR A 203 -35.60 3.67 -51.80
CA THR A 203 -35.56 4.49 -50.57
C THR A 203 -35.01 3.67 -49.39
N ILE A 204 -35.49 2.44 -49.21
CA ILE A 204 -35.00 1.50 -48.18
C ILE A 204 -33.51 1.20 -48.38
N CYS A 205 -33.06 0.96 -49.62
CA CYS A 205 -31.66 0.67 -49.91
C CYS A 205 -30.75 1.87 -49.60
N VAL A 206 -31.15 3.08 -50.01
CA VAL A 206 -30.37 4.31 -49.77
C VAL A 206 -30.28 4.63 -48.27
N VAL A 207 -31.40 4.56 -47.54
CA VAL A 207 -31.38 4.85 -46.10
C VAL A 207 -30.55 3.84 -45.31
N ASN A 208 -30.70 2.53 -45.60
CA ASN A 208 -29.88 1.51 -44.93
C ASN A 208 -28.39 1.65 -45.26
N LEU A 209 -28.04 2.04 -46.50
CA LEU A 209 -26.64 2.33 -46.86
C LEU A 209 -26.09 3.51 -46.04
N VAL A 210 -26.85 4.61 -45.89
CA VAL A 210 -26.45 5.76 -45.08
C VAL A 210 -26.28 5.38 -43.61
N ILE A 211 -27.18 4.57 -43.04
CA ILE A 211 -27.08 4.09 -41.65
C ILE A 211 -25.81 3.25 -41.46
N ILE A 212 -25.56 2.28 -42.36
CA ILE A 212 -24.37 1.41 -42.28
C ILE A 212 -23.08 2.23 -42.41
N LEU A 213 -23.02 3.21 -43.34
CA LEU A 213 -21.88 4.11 -43.48
C LEU A 213 -21.65 4.97 -42.23
N SER A 214 -22.73 5.45 -41.61
CA SER A 214 -22.67 6.26 -40.38
C SER A 214 -22.12 5.44 -39.21
N VAL A 215 -22.61 4.21 -39.02
CA VAL A 215 -22.10 3.28 -38.00
C VAL A 215 -20.64 2.93 -38.26
N PHE A 216 -20.24 2.71 -39.52
CA PHE A 216 -18.86 2.44 -39.90
C PHE A 216 -17.93 3.62 -39.58
N LEU A 217 -18.38 4.85 -39.82
CA LEU A 217 -17.60 6.07 -39.52
C LEU A 217 -17.44 6.24 -38.01
N ILE A 218 -18.51 6.06 -37.24
CA ILE A 218 -18.47 6.09 -35.76
C ILE A 218 -17.50 5.02 -35.23
N TYR A 219 -17.60 3.80 -35.74
CA TYR A 219 -16.70 2.71 -35.35
C TYR A 219 -15.24 3.03 -35.69
N THR A 220 -14.97 3.61 -36.86
CA THR A 220 -13.62 4.01 -37.26
C THR A 220 -13.05 5.09 -36.34
N ILE A 221 -13.87 6.06 -35.91
CA ILE A 221 -13.46 7.10 -34.94
C ILE A 221 -13.16 6.49 -33.57
N ILE A 222 -14.08 5.65 -33.04
CA ILE A 222 -13.89 4.96 -31.76
C ILE A 222 -12.61 4.14 -31.79
N ARG A 223 -12.36 3.42 -32.88
CA ARG A 223 -11.16 2.60 -33.04
C ARG A 223 -9.87 3.42 -33.12
N LYS A 224 -9.89 4.57 -33.81
CA LYS A 224 -8.76 5.51 -33.85
C LYS A 224 -8.42 6.06 -32.46
N ILE A 225 -9.42 6.24 -31.60
CA ILE A 225 -9.24 6.68 -30.21
C ILE A 225 -8.68 5.54 -29.33
N HIS A 226 -9.08 4.29 -29.58
CA HIS A 226 -8.72 3.14 -28.72
C HIS A 226 -7.51 2.31 -29.18
N GLY A 227 -6.92 2.60 -30.35
CA GLY A 227 -5.61 2.07 -30.77
C GLY A 227 -5.57 0.63 -31.29
N ASP A 228 -6.70 0.08 -31.78
CA ASP A 228 -6.77 -1.32 -32.22
C ASP A 228 -6.41 -1.52 -33.71
N ILE A 229 -5.59 -2.54 -34.00
CA ILE A 229 -4.99 -2.84 -35.31
C ILE A 229 -5.55 -4.15 -35.88
N GLY A 230 -6.37 -4.01 -36.92
CA GLY A 230 -6.90 -5.12 -37.71
C GLY A 230 -7.72 -4.56 -38.87
N SER A 231 -7.04 -3.94 -39.83
CA SER A 231 -7.65 -3.09 -40.86
C SER A 231 -8.13 -3.85 -42.10
N LYS A 232 -7.51 -4.97 -42.49
CA LYS A 232 -7.80 -5.51 -43.83
C LYS A 232 -9.20 -6.14 -43.95
N THR A 233 -9.62 -6.96 -43.00
CA THR A 233 -10.90 -7.68 -43.08
C THR A 233 -12.12 -6.75 -43.03
N LEU A 234 -12.05 -5.68 -42.24
CA LEU A 234 -13.17 -4.75 -42.02
C LEU A 234 -13.43 -3.81 -43.21
N TYR A 235 -12.36 -3.41 -43.92
CA TYR A 235 -12.49 -2.64 -45.16
C TYR A 235 -12.99 -3.52 -46.31
N ILE A 236 -12.61 -4.80 -46.33
CA ILE A 236 -13.12 -5.75 -47.32
C ILE A 236 -14.62 -6.00 -47.10
N THR A 237 -15.05 -6.26 -45.86
CA THR A 237 -16.48 -6.52 -45.57
C THR A 237 -17.35 -5.29 -45.83
N SER A 238 -16.92 -4.09 -45.43
CA SER A 238 -17.64 -2.85 -45.75
C SER A 238 -17.70 -2.57 -47.26
N GLY A 239 -16.60 -2.82 -47.98
CA GLY A 239 -16.56 -2.73 -49.44
C GLY A 239 -17.53 -3.68 -50.14
N VAL A 240 -17.61 -4.94 -49.68
CA VAL A 240 -18.59 -5.92 -50.18
C VAL A 240 -20.02 -5.45 -49.92
N ILE A 241 -20.34 -5.01 -48.70
CA ILE A 241 -21.68 -4.51 -48.35
C ILE A 241 -22.05 -3.31 -49.23
N ALA A 242 -21.16 -2.33 -49.36
CA ALA A 242 -21.38 -1.16 -50.20
C ALA A 242 -21.61 -1.54 -51.68
N SER A 243 -20.88 -2.53 -52.19
CA SER A 243 -21.05 -3.02 -53.57
C SER A 243 -22.41 -3.67 -53.80
N VAL A 244 -22.94 -4.43 -52.83
CA VAL A 244 -24.27 -5.05 -52.89
C VAL A 244 -25.37 -3.97 -52.92
N PHE A 245 -25.28 -2.97 -52.06
CA PHE A 245 -26.23 -1.84 -52.06
C PHE A 245 -26.17 -1.06 -53.37
N LEU A 246 -24.98 -0.82 -53.91
CA LEU A 246 -24.80 -0.12 -55.18
C LEU A 246 -25.44 -0.88 -56.35
N ILE A 247 -25.31 -2.21 -56.40
CA ILE A 247 -25.98 -3.07 -57.38
C ILE A 247 -27.51 -2.98 -57.25
N LEU A 248 -28.04 -3.05 -56.02
CA LEU A 248 -29.48 -2.95 -55.77
C LEU A 248 -30.06 -1.57 -56.14
N ILE A 249 -29.29 -0.51 -55.89
CA ILE A 249 -29.63 0.86 -56.31
C ILE A 249 -29.69 0.93 -57.85
N LEU A 250 -28.66 0.43 -58.55
CA LEU A 250 -28.62 0.45 -60.02
C LEU A 250 -29.77 -0.36 -60.66
N ILE A 251 -30.11 -1.52 -60.10
CA ILE A 251 -31.26 -2.32 -60.56
C ILE A 251 -32.57 -1.56 -60.37
N SER A 252 -32.75 -0.94 -59.20
CA SER A 252 -33.97 -0.19 -58.89
C SER A 252 -34.10 1.06 -59.76
N LEU A 253 -33.00 1.77 -60.03
CA LEU A 253 -32.98 2.94 -60.91
C LEU A 253 -33.34 2.58 -62.35
N ARG A 254 -32.82 1.45 -62.85
CA ARG A 254 -33.10 0.94 -64.20
C ARG A 254 -34.57 0.59 -64.39
N ASN A 255 -35.25 0.07 -63.37
CA ASN A 255 -36.66 -0.30 -63.43
C ASN A 255 -37.60 0.89 -63.15
N LEU A 256 -37.05 2.05 -62.81
CA LEU A 256 -37.77 3.29 -62.60
C LEU A 256 -37.81 4.19 -63.85
N LEU A 257 -36.73 4.14 -64.66
CA LEU A 257 -36.59 4.79 -65.96
C LEU A 257 -37.36 4.03 -67.06
#